data_AF-A0A453C8K0-F1
#
_entry.id   AF-A0A453C8K0-F1
#
_cell.length_a   1.000
_cell.length_b   1.000
_cell.length_c   1.000
_cell.angle_alpha   90.00
_cell.angle_beta   90.00
_cell.angle_gamma   90.00
#
_symmetry.space_group_name_H-M   'P 1'
#
loop_
_entity.id
_entity.type
_entity.pdbx_description
1 polymer ?
#
loop_
_entity_poly.entity_id
_entity_poly.type
_entity_poly.pdbx_seq_one_letter_code
_entity_poly.pdbx_strand_id
1 'polypeptide(L)'
;MDLDKIISRPNIEKTMFTEWMTANQLHEEARSLTYAQFPTKWTWHAKEKEWRKRRGGKKTIGRIYYAQPTSGEKYYLRMLLNTVKGCRSYEEIRTVDGVVHPTYKSACYALGLLNDDKEGDNCIKEASHWASAPQMRQLFCTILLFCEVTDPMEEL
;
A
#
# COMPACT_ATOMS: atom_id res chain seq x y z
N MET A 1 30.60 -7.49 13.12
CA MET A 1 29.61 -6.46 13.49
C MET A 1 28.49 -7.19 14.21
N ASP A 2 28.31 -6.90 15.49
CA ASP A 2 27.61 -7.75 16.46
C ASP A 2 26.09 -7.49 16.38
N LEU A 3 25.35 -8.37 15.69
CA LEU A 3 23.90 -8.21 15.42
C LEU A 3 23.08 -8.10 16.71
N ASP A 4 23.51 -8.76 17.79
CA ASP A 4 22.84 -8.75 19.09
C ASP A 4 22.94 -7.38 19.79
N LYS A 5 23.96 -6.58 19.48
CA LYS A 5 24.09 -5.18 19.95
C LYS A 5 23.21 -4.20 19.18
N ILE A 6 22.75 -4.59 17.99
CA ILE A 6 21.82 -3.80 17.18
C ILE A 6 20.38 -4.09 17.62
N ILE A 7 20.05 -5.36 17.91
CA ILE A 7 18.70 -5.75 18.36
C ILE A 7 18.40 -5.23 19.78
N SER A 8 19.40 -5.13 20.65
CA SER A 8 19.24 -4.70 22.05
C SER A 8 19.09 -3.18 22.27
N ARG A 9 19.02 -2.36 21.21
CA ARG A 9 18.82 -0.91 21.39
C ARG A 9 17.33 -0.61 21.59
N PRO A 10 16.93 -0.05 22.75
CA PRO A 10 15.56 0.43 22.91
C PRO A 10 15.30 1.50 21.83
N ASN A 11 14.15 1.37 21.15
CA ASN A 11 13.69 2.19 20.03
C ASN A 11 14.23 1.88 18.62
N ILE A 12 15.01 0.82 18.34
CA ILE A 12 15.40 0.54 16.94
C ILE A 12 14.20 0.24 16.03
N GLU A 13 13.15 -0.37 16.57
CA GLU A 13 11.93 -0.74 15.84
C GLU A 13 10.95 0.43 15.64
N LYS A 14 11.17 1.55 16.31
CA LYS A 14 10.33 2.75 16.19
C LYS A 14 10.67 3.51 14.92
N THR A 15 9.72 3.53 14.00
CA THR A 15 9.74 4.25 12.73
C THR A 15 8.58 5.22 12.69
N MET A 16 8.60 6.21 11.79
CA MET A 16 7.44 7.10 11.58
C MET A 16 6.15 6.32 11.31
N PHE A 17 6.27 5.19 10.61
CA PHE A 17 5.13 4.36 10.23
C PHE A 17 4.57 3.55 11.41
N THR A 18 5.42 2.88 12.19
CA THR A 18 4.96 2.14 13.38
C THR A 18 4.40 3.08 14.44
N GLU A 19 5.01 4.25 14.62
CA GLU A 19 4.53 5.25 15.57
C GLU A 19 3.25 5.97 15.11
N TRP A 20 2.93 5.96 13.81
CA TRP A 20 1.62 6.41 13.34
C TRP A 20 0.51 5.48 13.84
N MET A 21 0.73 4.16 13.80
CA MET A 21 -0.21 3.19 14.36
C MET A 21 -0.33 3.36 15.87
N THR A 22 0.78 3.56 16.58
CA THR A 22 0.77 3.89 18.02
C THR A 22 -0.06 5.14 18.31
N ALA A 23 0.12 6.21 17.52
CA ALA A 23 -0.67 7.43 17.68
C ALA A 23 -2.17 7.19 17.44
N ASN A 24 -2.54 6.34 16.48
CA ASN A 24 -3.93 5.96 16.24
C ASN A 24 -4.53 5.14 17.39
N GLN A 25 -3.73 4.35 18.11
CA GLN A 25 -4.17 3.66 19.31
C GLN A 25 -4.48 4.65 20.43
N LEU A 26 -3.56 5.60 20.67
CA LEU A 26 -3.61 6.54 21.80
C LEU A 26 -4.58 7.70 21.61
N HIS A 27 -4.84 8.12 20.36
CA HIS A 27 -5.57 9.35 20.07
C HIS A 27 -6.68 9.10 19.04
N GLU A 28 -7.94 9.24 19.47
CA GLU A 28 -9.10 9.01 18.58
C GLU A 28 -9.13 9.97 17.39
N GLU A 29 -8.77 11.22 17.61
CA GLU A 29 -8.65 12.25 16.56
C GLU A 29 -7.63 11.91 15.45
N ALA A 30 -6.59 11.12 15.78
CA ALA A 30 -5.58 10.65 14.82
C ALA A 30 -6.22 9.69 13.79
N ARG A 31 -7.26 8.96 14.19
CA ARG A 31 -7.93 7.95 13.36
C ARG A 31 -8.68 8.53 12.15
N SER A 32 -8.88 9.85 12.11
CA SER A 32 -9.50 10.56 10.99
C SER A 32 -8.57 10.76 9.77
N LEU A 33 -7.29 10.43 9.89
CA LEU A 33 -6.26 10.72 8.90
C LEU A 33 -5.65 9.44 8.32
N THR A 34 -5.32 9.50 7.02
CA THR A 34 -4.42 8.51 6.40
C THR A 34 -2.98 8.82 6.79
N TYR A 35 -2.06 7.88 6.56
CA TYR A 35 -0.64 8.10 6.82
C TYR A 35 -0.10 9.30 6.01
N ALA A 36 -0.51 9.42 4.73
CA ALA A 36 -0.15 10.55 3.87
C ALA A 36 -0.60 11.92 4.43
N GLN A 37 -1.80 11.94 5.03
CA GLN A 37 -2.40 13.14 5.62
C GLN A 37 -1.88 13.43 7.03
N PHE A 38 -1.28 12.45 7.71
CA PHE A 38 -0.90 12.56 9.12
C PHE A 38 -0.03 13.80 9.44
N PRO A 39 1.01 14.12 8.63
CA PRO A 39 1.87 15.28 8.88
C PRO A 39 1.15 16.64 8.80
N THR A 40 -0.06 16.68 8.25
CA THR A 40 -0.88 17.91 8.20
C THR A 40 -1.35 18.35 9.58
N LYS A 41 -1.57 17.40 10.51
CA LYS A 41 -2.05 17.66 11.88
C LYS A 41 -1.08 17.19 12.97
N TRP A 42 -0.10 16.36 12.63
CA TRP A 42 0.90 15.83 13.55
C TRP A 42 2.31 16.19 13.10
N THR A 43 3.22 16.28 14.06
CA THR A 43 4.65 16.56 13.83
C THR A 43 5.47 15.40 14.36
N TRP A 44 6.41 14.92 13.55
CA TRP A 44 7.36 13.88 13.95
C TRP A 44 8.48 14.49 14.80
N HIS A 45 8.68 13.96 16.00
CA HIS A 45 9.77 14.33 16.89
C HIS A 45 10.86 13.27 16.83
N ALA A 46 11.80 13.40 15.89
CA ALA A 46 12.80 12.37 15.57
C ALA A 46 13.68 11.92 16.75
N LYS A 47 13.95 12.82 17.70
CA LYS A 47 14.74 12.50 18.91
C LYS A 47 13.99 11.53 19.83
N GLU A 48 12.71 11.82 20.07
CA GLU A 48 11.85 11.02 20.95
C GLU A 48 11.16 9.87 20.20
N LYS A 49 11.26 9.86 18.86
CA LYS A 49 10.61 8.93 17.95
C LYS A 49 9.12 8.78 18.22
N GLU A 50 8.42 9.91 18.20
CA GLU A 50 6.97 9.94 18.39
C GLU A 50 6.30 11.03 17.56
N TRP A 51 4.99 10.88 17.38
CA TRP A 51 4.14 11.90 16.78
C TRP A 51 3.49 12.75 17.88
N ARG A 52 3.60 14.07 17.76
CA ARG A 52 2.86 15.02 18.62
C ARG A 52 1.89 15.84 17.82
N LYS A 53 0.74 16.17 18.42
CA LYS A 53 -0.26 17.06 17.82
C LYS A 53 0.39 18.40 17.47
N ARG A 54 0.22 18.84 16.23
CA ARG A 54 0.81 20.09 15.74
C ARG A 54 0.13 21.27 16.42
N ARG A 55 0.95 22.17 16.97
CA ARG A 55 0.50 23.46 17.50
C ARG A 55 0.81 24.54 16.46
N GLY A 56 -0.21 25.04 15.76
CA GLY A 56 -0.10 26.09 14.72
C GLY A 56 -0.73 25.74 13.36
N GLY A 57 -1.01 26.75 12.55
CA GLY A 57 -1.84 26.64 11.32
C GLY A 57 -1.10 26.27 10.02
N LYS A 58 0.22 26.09 10.03
CA LYS A 58 0.98 25.78 8.79
C LYS A 58 0.83 24.30 8.44
N LYS A 59 0.00 24.01 7.44
CA LYS A 59 -0.18 22.65 6.89
C LYS A 59 1.12 22.16 6.27
N THR A 60 1.50 20.91 6.56
CA THR A 60 2.63 20.22 5.93
C THR A 60 2.11 18.97 5.22
N ILE A 61 2.55 18.75 3.99
CA ILE A 61 2.19 17.56 3.21
C ILE A 61 3.27 16.50 3.45
N GLY A 62 2.86 15.34 3.95
CA GLY A 62 3.73 14.17 4.08
C GLY A 62 4.13 13.62 2.72
N ARG A 63 5.38 13.17 2.59
CA ARG A 63 5.82 12.42 1.40
C ARG A 63 5.93 10.94 1.77
N ILE A 64 5.21 10.09 1.05
CA ILE A 64 5.41 8.64 1.08
C ILE A 64 6.44 8.30 0.01
N TYR A 65 7.32 7.33 0.31
CA TYR A 65 8.30 6.83 -0.66
C TYR A 65 7.60 6.38 -1.95
N TYR A 66 8.20 6.70 -3.09
CA TYR A 66 7.68 6.27 -4.39
C TYR A 66 7.95 4.78 -4.57
N ALA A 67 6.89 4.00 -4.73
CA ALA A 67 6.97 2.60 -5.14
C ALA A 67 6.42 2.51 -6.57
N GLN A 68 7.21 1.93 -7.48
CA GLN A 68 6.74 1.63 -8.84
C GLN A 68 5.69 0.51 -8.77
N PRO A 69 4.74 0.44 -9.71
CA PRO A 69 3.76 -0.64 -9.73
C PRO A 69 4.37 -2.05 -9.73
N THR A 70 5.52 -2.21 -10.40
CA THR A 70 6.32 -3.45 -10.41
C THR A 70 6.95 -3.82 -9.07
N SER A 71 6.79 -2.99 -8.03
CA SER A 71 7.32 -3.24 -6.67
C SER A 71 6.42 -4.16 -5.83
N GLY A 72 5.37 -4.75 -6.42
CA GLY A 72 4.50 -5.74 -5.77
C GLY A 72 3.86 -5.21 -4.48
N GLU A 73 3.96 -5.98 -3.39
CA GLU A 73 3.38 -5.64 -2.09
C GLU A 73 3.76 -4.25 -1.55
N LYS A 74 4.92 -3.69 -1.91
CA LYS A 74 5.30 -2.33 -1.53
C LYS A 74 4.44 -1.27 -2.22
N TYR A 75 4.05 -1.51 -3.47
CA TYR A 75 3.16 -0.63 -4.22
C TYR A 75 1.76 -0.63 -3.62
N TYR A 76 1.20 -1.81 -3.33
CA TYR A 76 -0.11 -1.94 -2.71
C TYR A 76 -0.14 -1.34 -1.30
N LEU A 77 0.90 -1.57 -0.49
CA LEU A 77 1.04 -0.89 0.80
C LEU A 77 1.02 0.63 0.62
N ARG A 78 1.75 1.18 -0.37
CA ARG A 78 1.71 2.63 -0.66
C ARG A 78 0.28 3.11 -0.97
N MET A 79 -0.50 2.35 -1.72
CA MET A 79 -1.89 2.69 -2.03
C MET A 79 -2.75 2.70 -0.75
N LEU A 80 -2.61 1.69 0.11
CA LEU A 80 -3.33 1.63 1.39
C LEU A 80 -2.95 2.80 2.30
N LEU A 81 -1.68 3.19 2.37
CA LEU A 81 -1.22 4.34 3.16
C LEU A 81 -1.83 5.69 2.72
N ASN A 82 -2.31 5.77 1.48
CA ASN A 82 -3.01 6.95 0.96
C ASN A 82 -4.53 6.89 1.18
N THR A 83 -5.08 5.72 1.52
CA THR A 83 -6.53 5.46 1.49
C THR A 83 -7.07 5.10 2.86
N VAL A 84 -6.43 4.16 3.55
CA VAL A 84 -6.84 3.66 4.86
C VAL A 84 -6.52 4.69 5.93
N LYS A 85 -7.51 4.96 6.78
CA LYS A 85 -7.41 5.90 7.90
C LYS A 85 -7.31 5.15 9.22
N GLY A 86 -6.49 5.69 10.11
CA GLY A 86 -6.55 5.33 11.52
C GLY A 86 -6.23 3.88 11.91
N CYS A 87 -5.62 3.08 11.04
CA CYS A 87 -5.27 1.71 11.38
C CYS A 87 -4.27 1.68 12.55
N ARG A 88 -4.48 0.73 13.46
CA ARG A 88 -3.72 0.57 14.71
C ARG A 88 -2.72 -0.57 14.66
N SER A 89 -2.69 -1.32 13.57
CA SER A 89 -1.78 -2.44 13.35
C SER A 89 -1.58 -2.72 11.85
N TYR A 90 -0.60 -3.56 11.53
CA TYR A 90 -0.42 -4.14 10.19
C TYR A 90 -1.58 -5.05 9.77
N GLU A 91 -2.38 -5.53 10.71
CA GLU A 91 -3.59 -6.29 10.39
C GLU A 91 -4.71 -5.34 9.98
N GLU A 92 -4.94 -4.28 10.76
CA GLU A 92 -6.01 -3.32 10.47
C GLU A 92 -5.81 -2.58 9.15
N ILE A 93 -4.58 -2.39 8.67
CA ILE A 93 -4.35 -1.75 7.36
C ILE A 93 -4.83 -2.60 6.18
N ARG A 94 -4.91 -3.93 6.37
CA ARG A 94 -5.39 -4.91 5.39
C ARG A 94 -6.79 -5.43 5.73
N THR A 95 -7.48 -4.81 6.68
CA THR A 95 -8.87 -5.13 7.02
C THR A 95 -9.82 -4.24 6.23
N VAL A 96 -10.69 -4.87 5.45
CA VAL A 96 -11.71 -4.19 4.63
C VAL A 96 -13.06 -4.78 5.00
N ASP A 97 -14.02 -3.92 5.36
CA ASP A 97 -15.38 -4.33 5.79
C ASP A 97 -15.41 -5.43 6.88
N GLY A 98 -14.44 -5.38 7.80
CA GLY A 98 -14.30 -6.34 8.90
C GLY A 98 -13.59 -7.64 8.53
N VAL A 99 -13.19 -7.83 7.28
CA VAL A 99 -12.45 -9.01 6.81
C VAL A 99 -10.97 -8.69 6.67
N VAL A 100 -10.12 -9.52 7.28
CA VAL A 100 -8.67 -9.41 7.21
C VAL A 100 -8.17 -10.11 5.94
N HIS A 101 -7.54 -9.36 5.03
CA HIS A 101 -7.03 -9.91 3.77
C HIS A 101 -5.57 -10.37 3.88
N PRO A 102 -5.18 -11.51 3.28
CA PRO A 102 -3.84 -12.09 3.45
C PRO A 102 -2.69 -11.23 2.92
N THR A 103 -2.94 -10.38 1.92
CA THR A 103 -1.93 -9.53 1.26
C THR A 103 -2.42 -8.09 1.13
N TYR A 104 -1.50 -7.14 0.93
CA TYR A 104 -1.88 -5.76 0.63
C TYR A 104 -2.57 -5.67 -0.74
N LYS A 105 -2.16 -6.46 -1.74
CA LYS A 105 -2.85 -6.57 -3.03
C LYS A 105 -4.33 -6.92 -2.86
N SER A 106 -4.63 -7.98 -2.10
CA SER A 106 -6.02 -8.44 -1.92
C SER A 106 -6.86 -7.43 -1.12
N ALA A 107 -6.27 -6.71 -0.16
CA ALA A 107 -6.95 -5.59 0.49
C ALA A 107 -7.23 -4.43 -0.48
N CYS A 108 -6.28 -4.07 -1.35
CA CYS A 108 -6.50 -3.06 -2.40
C CYS A 108 -7.61 -3.48 -3.37
N TYR A 109 -7.67 -4.76 -3.76
CA TYR A 109 -8.74 -5.31 -4.59
C TYR A 109 -10.11 -5.20 -3.91
N ALA A 110 -10.21 -5.60 -2.63
CA ALA A 110 -11.45 -5.49 -1.86
C ALA A 110 -11.91 -4.04 -1.67
N LEU A 111 -11.00 -3.08 -1.60
CA LEU A 111 -11.30 -1.63 -1.59
C LEU A 111 -11.68 -1.07 -2.97
N GLY A 112 -11.65 -1.87 -4.03
CA GLY A 112 -11.91 -1.43 -5.40
C GLY A 112 -10.82 -0.50 -5.96
N LEU A 113 -9.59 -0.60 -5.45
CA LEU A 113 -8.46 0.22 -5.90
C LEU A 113 -7.70 -0.40 -7.09
N LEU A 114 -7.95 -1.67 -7.40
CA LEU A 114 -7.35 -2.41 -8.51
C LEU A 114 -8.46 -2.81 -9.49
N ASN A 115 -8.16 -2.75 -10.78
CA ASN A 115 -9.00 -3.36 -11.80
C ASN A 115 -8.84 -4.89 -11.75
N ASP A 116 -9.85 -5.62 -12.21
CA ASP A 116 -9.81 -7.07 -12.26
C ASP A 116 -8.79 -7.52 -13.34
N ASP A 117 -7.88 -8.43 -12.98
CA ASP A 117 -6.87 -9.00 -13.90
C ASP A 117 -7.54 -9.66 -15.13
N LYS A 118 -8.84 -9.95 -15.02
CA LYS A 118 -9.71 -10.49 -16.07
C LYS A 118 -9.82 -9.62 -17.32
N GLU A 119 -9.48 -8.33 -17.29
CA GLU A 119 -9.53 -7.51 -18.50
C GLU A 119 -8.57 -8.04 -19.59
N GLY A 120 -7.37 -8.47 -19.19
CA GLY A 120 -6.41 -9.10 -20.10
C GLY A 120 -6.93 -10.42 -20.66
N ASP A 121 -7.42 -11.30 -19.78
CA ASP A 121 -7.96 -12.61 -20.15
C ASP A 121 -9.18 -12.51 -21.05
N ASN A 122 -10.11 -11.61 -20.75
CA ASN A 122 -11.29 -11.37 -21.55
C ASN A 122 -10.90 -10.83 -22.93
N CYS A 123 -9.91 -9.93 -23.00
CA CYS A 123 -9.42 -9.39 -24.26
C CYS A 123 -8.75 -10.47 -25.13
N ILE A 124 -7.96 -11.37 -24.53
CA ILE A 124 -7.34 -12.52 -25.22
C ILE A 124 -8.42 -13.51 -25.68
N LYS A 125 -9.39 -13.86 -24.82
CA LYS A 125 -10.50 -14.75 -25.17
C LYS A 125 -11.33 -14.19 -26.31
N GLU A 126 -11.67 -12.91 -26.28
CA GLU A 126 -12.43 -12.27 -27.35
C GLU A 126 -11.64 -12.25 -28.67
N ALA A 127 -10.37 -11.82 -28.63
CA ALA A 127 -9.50 -11.81 -29.81
C ALA A 127 -9.31 -13.21 -30.40
N SER A 128 -9.29 -14.27 -29.59
CA SER A 128 -9.09 -15.65 -30.09
C SER A 128 -10.16 -16.11 -31.10
N HIS A 129 -11.35 -15.49 -31.09
CA HIS A 129 -12.44 -15.84 -32.00
C HIS A 129 -12.27 -15.27 -33.42
N TRP A 130 -11.48 -14.21 -33.59
CA TRP A 130 -11.41 -13.47 -34.86
C TRP A 130 -10.00 -13.02 -35.28
N ALA A 131 -9.03 -13.01 -34.36
CA ALA A 131 -7.68 -12.54 -34.63
C ALA A 131 -6.78 -13.63 -35.24
N SER A 132 -5.90 -13.20 -36.15
CA SER A 132 -4.85 -14.05 -36.69
C SER A 132 -3.68 -14.22 -35.70
N ALA A 133 -2.86 -15.25 -35.90
CA ALA A 133 -1.71 -15.52 -35.02
C ALA A 133 -0.73 -14.33 -34.85
N PRO A 134 -0.43 -13.51 -35.88
CA PRO A 134 0.35 -12.29 -35.69
C PRO A 134 -0.34 -11.24 -34.81
N GLN A 135 -1.65 -11.04 -34.99
CA GLN A 135 -2.44 -10.10 -34.19
C GLN A 135 -2.53 -10.53 -32.73
N MET A 136 -2.69 -11.84 -32.48
CA MET A 136 -2.66 -12.41 -31.12
C MET A 136 -1.33 -12.15 -30.41
N ARG A 137 -0.20 -12.34 -31.11
CA ARG A 137 1.13 -12.05 -30.54
C ARG A 137 1.32 -10.56 -30.23
N GLN A 138 0.85 -9.68 -31.12
CA GLN A 138 0.92 -8.24 -30.89
C GLN A 138 0.06 -7.83 -29.70
N LEU A 139 -1.17 -8.33 -29.60
CA LEU A 139 -2.08 -8.07 -28.48
C LEU A 139 -1.48 -8.55 -27.16
N PHE A 140 -0.90 -9.75 -27.13
CA PHE A 140 -0.21 -10.28 -25.94
C PHE A 140 0.95 -9.37 -25.49
N CYS A 141 1.79 -8.91 -26.43
CA CYS A 141 2.84 -7.94 -26.11
C CYS A 141 2.27 -6.61 -25.59
N THR A 142 1.18 -6.12 -26.17
CA THR A 142 0.50 -4.90 -25.70
C THR A 142 -0.01 -5.07 -24.27
N ILE A 143 -0.64 -6.20 -23.95
CA ILE A 143 -1.11 -6.50 -22.60
C ILE A 143 0.08 -6.56 -21.63
N LEU A 144 1.17 -7.26 -21.98
CA LEU A 144 2.37 -7.31 -21.13
C LEU A 144 3.06 -5.95 -20.93
N LEU A 145 2.99 -5.06 -21.92
CA LEU A 145 3.64 -3.75 -21.87
C LEU A 145 2.82 -2.71 -21.12
N PHE A 146 1.48 -2.82 -21.13
CA PHE A 146 0.59 -1.75 -20.68
C PHE A 146 -0.40 -2.16 -19.59
N CYS A 147 -0.61 -3.45 -19.35
CA CYS A 147 -1.44 -3.96 -18.25
C CYS A 147 -0.54 -4.49 -17.13
N GLU A 148 -0.92 -4.25 -15.88
CA GLU A 148 -0.32 -4.95 -14.75
C GLU A 148 -0.79 -6.41 -14.81
N VAL A 149 0.07 -7.33 -15.27
CA VAL A 149 -0.18 -8.77 -15.12
C VAL A 149 0.17 -9.12 -13.69
N THR A 150 -0.86 -9.14 -12.86
CA THR A 150 -0.69 -9.10 -11.42
C THR A 150 -0.46 -10.49 -10.81
N ASP A 151 -0.62 -11.56 -11.59
CA ASP A 151 -0.15 -12.90 -11.29
C ASP A 151 -0.04 -13.77 -12.57
N PRO A 152 1.17 -14.12 -13.05
CA PRO A 152 1.34 -15.00 -14.21
C PRO A 152 1.15 -16.50 -13.87
N MET A 153 0.83 -16.87 -12.63
CA MET A 153 0.80 -18.27 -12.16
C MET A 153 -0.61 -18.85 -11.92
N GLU A 154 -1.69 -18.13 -12.22
CA GLU A 154 -3.06 -18.69 -12.08
C GLU A 154 -3.44 -19.72 -13.16
N GLU A 155 -2.58 -19.99 -14.15
CA GLU A 155 -2.83 -20.98 -15.22
C GLU A 155 -1.93 -22.25 -15.17
N LEU A 156 -1.54 -22.71 -13.97
CA LEU A 156 -0.87 -24.02 -13.79
C LEU A 156 -1.52 -24.91 -12.73
#